data_AF-A0A7X4J8C7-F1
#
_entry.id   AF-A0A7X4J8C7-F1
#
_cell.length_a   1.000
_cell.length_b   1.000
_cell.length_c   1.000
_cell.angle_alpha   90.00
_cell.angle_beta   90.00
_cell.angle_gamma   90.00
#
_symmetry.space_group_name_H-M   'P 1'
#
loop_
_entity.id
_entity.type
_entity.pdbx_description
1 polymer ?
#
loop_
_entity_poly.entity_id
_entity_poly.type
_entity_poly.pdbx_seq_one_letter_code
_entity_poly.pdbx_strand_id
1 'polypeptide(L)'
;MVSFSRRRWRRMADLALRGIPDELHRELKAAAERNHRSLNGEILSRLVASIRPAPVDAVTLLARIERRHRELGPIALDEATLRDLRAEPRP
;
A
#
# COMPACT_ATOMS: atom_id res chain seq x y z
N MET A 1 -26.31 24.82 33.14
CA MET A 1 -24.85 24.81 33.35
C MET A 1 -24.44 23.38 33.64
N VAL A 2 -24.06 22.62 32.61
CA VAL A 2 -23.65 21.21 32.76
C VAL A 2 -22.22 21.09 32.28
N SER A 3 -21.34 20.80 33.23
CA SER A 3 -19.89 20.74 33.07
C SER A 3 -19.48 19.69 32.03
N PHE A 4 -18.51 20.10 31.22
CA PHE A 4 -17.78 19.28 30.28
C PHE A 4 -17.00 18.16 30.99
N SER A 5 -17.16 16.92 30.52
CA SER A 5 -16.11 15.89 30.61
C SER A 5 -15.85 15.31 29.23
N ARG A 6 -15.27 16.13 28.35
CA ARG A 6 -14.59 15.68 27.13
C ARG A 6 -13.15 15.25 27.49
N ARG A 7 -12.96 14.08 28.10
CA ARG A 7 -11.62 13.49 28.32
C ARG A 7 -11.62 11.97 28.17
N ARG A 8 -11.81 11.45 26.95
CA ARG A 8 -11.63 10.00 26.70
C ARG A 8 -10.70 9.66 25.53
N TRP A 9 -10.05 10.63 24.89
CA TRP A 9 -9.14 10.36 23.77
C TRP A 9 -7.77 10.95 24.06
N ARG A 10 -6.94 10.25 24.85
CA ARG A 10 -5.50 10.57 24.99
C ARG A 10 -4.64 9.47 25.64
N ARG A 11 -4.89 8.19 25.36
CA ARG A 11 -3.85 7.16 25.51
C ARG A 11 -3.42 6.75 24.11
N MET A 12 -2.42 7.45 23.57
CA MET A 12 -1.62 6.92 22.47
C MET A 12 -0.79 5.80 23.06
N ALA A 13 -0.98 4.57 22.57
CA ALA A 13 -0.13 3.46 22.96
C ALA A 13 1.17 3.58 22.18
N ASP A 14 2.28 3.68 22.90
CA ASP A 14 3.62 3.63 22.31
C ASP A 14 4.06 2.17 22.17
N LEU A 15 4.62 1.83 21.00
CA LEU A 15 5.16 0.52 20.69
C LEU A 15 6.64 0.67 20.36
N ALA A 16 7.50 0.00 21.12
CA ALA A 16 8.93 -0.09 20.83
C ALA A 16 9.25 -1.44 20.18
N LEU A 17 9.73 -1.39 18.94
CA LEU A 17 10.26 -2.57 18.25
C LEU A 17 11.76 -2.69 18.56
N ARG A 18 12.16 -3.78 19.22
CA ARG A 18 13.56 -4.06 19.61
C ARG A 18 14.06 -5.30 18.87
N GLY A 19 15.37 -5.36 18.62
CA GLY A 19 16.01 -6.49 17.95
C GLY A 19 15.70 -6.57 16.45
N ILE A 20 15.44 -5.43 15.80
CA ILE A 20 15.25 -5.39 14.35
C ILE A 20 16.61 -5.68 13.68
N PRO A 21 16.68 -6.63 12.73
CA PRO A 21 17.90 -6.85 11.96
C PRO A 21 18.34 -5.58 11.23
N ASP A 22 19.64 -5.30 11.19
CA ASP A 22 20.17 -4.07 10.59
C ASP A 22 19.73 -3.88 9.14
N GLU A 23 19.69 -4.97 8.37
CA GLU A 23 19.26 -4.95 6.97
C GLU A 23 17.80 -4.49 6.85
N LEU A 24 16.91 -5.04 7.68
CA LEU A 24 15.52 -4.64 7.71
C LEU A 24 15.36 -3.16 8.12
N HIS A 25 16.16 -2.69 9.07
CA HIS A 25 16.14 -1.28 9.45
C HIS A 25 16.60 -0.36 8.31
N ARG A 26 17.60 -0.76 7.51
CA ARG A 26 18.02 -0.03 6.30
C ARG A 26 16.93 0.00 5.24
N GLU A 27 16.31 -1.14 4.95
CA GLU A 27 15.21 -1.22 3.99
C GLU A 27 14.02 -0.33 4.40
N LEU A 28 13.69 -0.30 5.69
CA LEU A 28 12.64 0.56 6.23
C LEU A 28 12.97 2.05 6.09
N LYS A 29 14.24 2.45 6.33
CA LYS A 29 14.68 3.83 6.09
C LYS A 29 14.58 4.22 4.62
N ALA A 30 15.04 3.36 3.71
CA ALA A 30 14.96 3.61 2.27
C ALA A 30 13.49 3.68 1.79
N ALA A 31 12.59 2.86 2.35
CA ALA A 31 11.16 2.96 2.08
C ALA A 31 10.56 4.27 2.59
N ALA A 32 10.93 4.69 3.82
CA ALA A 32 10.47 5.95 4.40
C ALA A 32 10.88 7.17 3.56
N GLU A 33 12.14 7.21 3.09
CA GLU A 33 12.64 8.27 2.20
C GLU A 33 11.89 8.31 0.87
N ARG A 34 11.72 7.16 0.21
CA ARG A 34 10.95 7.06 -1.05
C ARG A 34 9.50 7.51 -0.89
N ASN A 35 8.90 7.26 0.26
CA ASN A 35 7.51 7.63 0.56
C ASN A 35 7.38 9.04 1.17
N HIS A 36 8.48 9.78 1.33
CA HIS A 36 8.53 11.09 2.00
C HIS A 36 7.90 11.08 3.42
N ARG A 37 8.14 10.01 4.19
CA ARG A 37 7.66 9.85 5.56
C ARG A 37 8.83 9.74 6.53
N SER A 38 8.58 10.06 7.80
CA SER A 38 9.50 9.64 8.86
C SER A 38 9.49 8.11 8.99
N LEU A 39 10.57 7.54 9.53
CA LEU A 39 10.66 6.09 9.76
C LEU A 39 9.48 5.58 10.59
N ASN A 40 9.11 6.29 11.67
CA ASN A 40 7.96 5.93 12.50
C ASN A 40 6.64 5.99 11.71
N GLY A 41 6.48 7.01 10.86
CA GLY A 41 5.30 7.13 9.99
C GLY A 41 5.20 6.01 8.96
N GLU A 42 6.32 5.57 8.39
CA GLU A 42 6.37 4.43 7.47
C GLU A 42 6.02 3.11 8.19
N ILE A 43 6.59 2.87 9.37
CA ILE A 43 6.26 1.69 10.20
C ILE A 43 4.76 1.66 10.52
N LEU A 44 4.19 2.78 10.98
CA LEU A 44 2.77 2.89 11.24
C LEU A 44 1.93 2.65 9.98
N SER A 45 2.32 3.23 8.84
CA SER A 45 1.63 3.04 7.56
C SER A 45 1.58 1.56 7.17
N ARG A 46 2.70 0.83 7.33
CA ARG A 46 2.77 -0.59 7.03
C ARG A 46 1.95 -1.45 8.00
N LEU A 47 2.00 -1.14 9.30
CA LEU A 47 1.18 -1.81 10.31
C LEU A 47 -0.32 -1.59 10.07
N VAL A 48 -0.71 -0.37 9.70
CA VAL A 48 -2.11 -0.09 9.33
C VAL A 48 -2.50 -0.91 8.10
N ALA A 49 -1.66 -0.96 7.06
CA ALA A 49 -1.93 -1.73 5.85
C ALA A 49 -1.98 -3.24 6.07
N SER A 50 -1.21 -3.79 7.02
CA SER A 50 -1.21 -5.23 7.31
C SER A 50 -2.39 -5.68 8.16
N ILE A 51 -2.90 -4.82 9.03
CA ILE A 51 -3.98 -5.15 9.98
C ILE A 51 -5.35 -4.70 9.46
N ARG A 52 -5.39 -3.60 8.71
CA ARG A 52 -6.62 -3.10 8.09
C ARG A 52 -6.62 -3.53 6.63
N PRO A 53 -7.42 -4.54 6.24
CA PRO A 53 -7.70 -4.72 4.83
C PRO A 53 -8.22 -3.37 4.31
N ALA A 54 -7.49 -2.78 3.36
CA ALA A 54 -7.94 -1.55 2.74
C ALA A 54 -9.31 -1.87 2.12
N PRO A 55 -10.40 -1.21 2.52
CA PRO A 55 -11.66 -1.38 1.83
C PRO A 55 -11.42 -0.98 0.38
N VAL A 56 -11.45 -1.97 -0.50
CA VAL A 56 -11.35 -1.73 -1.93
C VAL A 56 -12.67 -1.06 -2.30
N ASP A 57 -12.59 0.22 -2.67
CA ASP A 57 -13.70 0.87 -3.34
C ASP A 57 -13.88 0.18 -4.70
N ALA A 58 -14.85 -0.73 -4.74
CA ALA A 58 -15.14 -1.54 -5.91
C ALA A 58 -15.46 -0.69 -7.14
N VAL A 59 -16.08 0.48 -6.96
CA VAL A 59 -16.42 1.40 -8.05
C VAL A 59 -15.14 2.02 -8.62
N THR A 60 -14.26 2.53 -7.76
CA THR A 60 -12.97 3.09 -8.19
C THR A 60 -12.08 2.02 -8.83
N LEU A 61 -12.07 0.79 -8.30
CA LEU A 61 -11.32 -0.31 -8.88
C LEU A 61 -11.86 -0.69 -10.26
N LEU A 62 -13.18 -0.82 -10.41
CA LEU A 62 -13.81 -1.14 -11.68
C LEU A 62 -13.52 -0.06 -12.73
N ALA A 63 -13.70 1.22 -12.39
CA ALA A 63 -13.40 2.33 -13.30
C ALA A 63 -11.93 2.33 -13.76
N ARG A 64 -11.00 1.96 -12.88
CA ARG A 64 -9.57 1.82 -13.23
C ARG A 64 -9.34 0.63 -14.18
N ILE A 65 -9.99 -0.50 -13.96
CA ILE A 65 -9.91 -1.68 -14.84
C ILE A 65 -10.46 -1.34 -16.22
N GLU A 66 -11.65 -0.74 -16.30
CA GLU A 66 -12.29 -0.34 -17.56
C GLU A 66 -11.45 0.68 -18.34
N ARG A 67 -10.84 1.65 -17.64
CA ARG A 67 -9.91 2.59 -18.28
C ARG A 67 -8.71 1.86 -18.89
N ARG A 68 -8.08 0.96 -18.13
CA ARG A 68 -6.96 0.14 -18.61
C ARG A 68 -7.35 -0.74 -19.80
N HIS A 69 -8.55 -1.32 -19.77
CA HIS A 69 -9.06 -2.15 -20.86
C HIS A 69 -9.27 -1.33 -22.15
N ARG A 70 -9.78 -0.10 -22.03
CA ARG A 70 -9.90 0.83 -23.18
C ARG A 70 -8.54 1.27 -23.73
N GLU A 71 -7.56 1.53 -22.87
CA GLU A 71 -6.21 1.93 -23.27
C GLU A 71 -5.47 0.82 -24.01
N LEU A 72 -5.62 -0.43 -23.56
CA LEU A 72 -4.92 -1.59 -24.14
C LEU A 72 -5.60 -2.15 -25.39
N GLY A 73 -6.89 -1.86 -25.59
CA GLY A 73 -7.70 -2.48 -26.65
C GLY A 73 -7.94 -3.97 -26.39
N PRO A 74 -8.65 -4.65 -27.30
CA PRO A 74 -8.85 -6.09 -27.22
C PRO A 74 -7.52 -6.82 -27.42
N ILE A 75 -7.08 -7.55 -26.39
CA ILE A 75 -5.93 -8.46 -26.45
C ILE A 75 -6.48 -9.89 -26.53
N ALA A 76 -6.05 -10.64 -27.54
CA ALA A 76 -6.29 -12.08 -27.57
C ALA A 76 -5.42 -12.74 -26.49
N LEU A 77 -6.06 -13.34 -25.48
CA LEU A 77 -5.38 -14.07 -24.41
C LEU A 77 -5.34 -15.57 -24.72
N ASP A 78 -5.05 -15.92 -25.97
CA ASP A 78 -4.80 -17.32 -26.35
C ASP A 78 -3.33 -17.71 -26.14
N GLU A 79 -3.09 -19.02 -26.07
CA GLU A 79 -1.78 -19.58 -25.74
C GLU A 79 -0.68 -19.15 -26.71
N ALA A 80 -1.02 -18.99 -28.00
CA ALA A 80 -0.07 -18.54 -29.02
C ALA A 80 0.33 -17.08 -28.80
N THR A 81 -0.66 -16.20 -28.63
CA THR A 81 -0.44 -14.77 -28.40
C THR A 81 0.32 -14.50 -27.10
N LEU A 82 0.02 -15.24 -26.03
CA LEU A 82 0.71 -15.11 -24.75
C LEU A 82 2.19 -15.54 -24.83
N ARG A 83 2.51 -16.54 -25.66
CA ARG A 83 3.89 -16.99 -25.89
C ARG A 83 4.69 -15.90 -26.61
N ASP A 84 4.12 -15.30 -27.64
CA ASP A 84 4.77 -14.26 -28.43
C ASP A 84 5.00 -12.98 -27.59
N LEU A 85 3.99 -12.54 -26.82
CA LEU A 85 4.11 -11.40 -25.90
C LEU A 85 5.13 -11.61 -24.77
N ARG A 86 5.41 -12.87 -24.39
CA ARG A 86 6.45 -13.19 -23.39
C ARG A 86 7.86 -13.20 -24.02
N ALA A 87 7.96 -13.52 -25.31
CA ALA A 87 9.22 -13.54 -26.04
C ALA A 87 9.70 -12.14 -26.45
N GLU A 88 8.79 -11.17 -26.53
CA GLU A 88 9.16 -9.76 -26.74
C GLU A 88 9.90 -9.20 -25.51
N PRO A 89 11.09 -8.58 -25.70
CA PRO A 89 11.77 -7.90 -24.62
C PRO A 89 10.94 -6.69 -24.17
N ARG A 90 10.64 -6.65 -22.88
CA ARG A 90 9.93 -5.51 -22.27
C ARG A 90 10.80 -4.24 -22.43
N PRO A 91 10.27 -3.12 -22.93
CA PRO A 91 11.01 -1.86 -23.02
C PRO A 91 11.39 -1.31 -21.64
#